data_AF-A0A1S9CZK5-F1
#
_entry.id   AF-A0A1S9CZK5-F1
#
_cell.length_a   1.000
_cell.length_b   1.000
_cell.length_c   1.000
_cell.angle_alpha   90.00
_cell.angle_beta   90.00
_cell.angle_gamma   90.00
#
_symmetry.space_group_name_H-M   'P 1'
#
loop_
_entity.id
_entity.type
_entity.pdbx_description
1 polymer ?
#
loop_
_entity_poly.entity_id
_entity_poly.type
_entity_poly.pdbx_seq_one_letter_code
_entity_poly.pdbx_strand_id
1 'polypeptide(L)'
;MQRLTEENMFNGWDIRTLSSKERRYNPVGYHLGTVWPHDNALIASGFRQYGFNEAARRVCRGILDAARPFEHERLPELFAGFTRAEYGVPVRYPVACHPQAWAAASVPYLLETFLGLEPAAFDQKLRVFRPCLPDFVDRVEVRRLRIGKARVDLDFHRGDDDCVSVHVRKVEGTLRVDVDESHR
;
A
#
# COMPACT_ATOMS: atom_id res chain seq x y z
N MET A 1 7.63 -0.58 -16.93
CA MET A 1 6.69 -0.43 -15.79
C MET A 1 6.03 0.97 -15.72
N GLN A 2 6.07 1.80 -16.77
CA GLN A 2 5.46 3.16 -16.76
C GLN A 2 3.95 3.15 -17.06
N ARG A 3 3.47 2.17 -17.84
CA ARG A 3 2.09 2.13 -18.35
C ARG A 3 0.99 2.11 -17.28
N LEU A 4 1.25 1.50 -16.12
CA LEU A 4 0.25 1.45 -15.03
C LEU A 4 0.04 2.81 -14.35
N THR A 5 1.06 3.67 -14.34
CA THR A 5 1.00 5.00 -13.72
C THR A 5 0.70 6.13 -14.71
N GLU A 6 0.53 5.81 -15.99
CA GLU A 6 0.04 6.73 -17.01
C GLU A 6 -1.44 7.11 -16.77
N GLU A 7 -1.83 8.29 -17.24
CA GLU A 7 -3.15 8.88 -16.98
C GLU A 7 -4.33 8.03 -17.48
N ASN A 8 -4.14 7.21 -18.51
CA ASN A 8 -5.20 6.32 -18.99
C ASN A 8 -5.44 5.12 -18.07
N MET A 9 -4.50 4.78 -17.19
CA MET A 9 -4.65 3.76 -16.15
C MET A 9 -4.92 4.41 -14.79
N PHE A 10 -4.03 5.30 -14.35
CA PHE A 10 -4.12 6.00 -13.06
C PHE A 10 -5.06 7.21 -13.15
N ASN A 11 -6.22 7.13 -12.49
CA ASN A 11 -7.28 8.14 -12.63
C ASN A 11 -7.15 9.34 -11.66
N GLY A 12 -6.04 9.44 -10.91
CA GLY A 12 -5.88 10.45 -9.85
C GLY A 12 -6.29 9.96 -8.46
N TRP A 13 -7.05 8.87 -8.39
CA TRP A 13 -7.31 8.10 -7.17
C TRP A 13 -6.45 6.85 -7.14
N ASP A 14 -6.51 6.00 -8.18
CA ASP A 14 -5.56 4.92 -8.36
C ASP A 14 -5.64 4.27 -9.75
N ILE A 15 -5.00 3.12 -9.92
CA ILE A 15 -4.97 2.35 -11.16
C ILE A 15 -6.30 1.64 -11.38
N ARG A 16 -6.91 1.88 -12.54
CA ARG A 16 -8.14 1.22 -13.02
C ARG A 16 -7.88 -0.21 -13.45
N THR A 17 -8.92 -1.06 -13.42
CA THR A 17 -8.84 -2.43 -13.96
C THR A 17 -8.66 -2.48 -15.48
N LEU A 18 -9.03 -1.41 -16.18
CA LEU A 18 -8.92 -1.29 -17.63
C LEU A 18 -8.58 0.15 -18.03
N SER A 19 -7.70 0.29 -19.03
CA SER A 19 -7.30 1.59 -19.57
C SER A 19 -8.50 2.34 -20.16
N SER A 20 -8.59 3.65 -19.90
CA SER A 20 -9.63 4.52 -20.47
C SER A 20 -9.58 4.64 -22.00
N LYS A 21 -8.47 4.21 -22.62
CA LYS A 21 -8.31 4.15 -24.09
C LYS A 21 -8.89 2.89 -24.71
N GLU A 22 -9.32 1.90 -23.91
CA GLU A 22 -9.86 0.64 -24.43
C GLU A 22 -11.34 0.78 -24.80
N ARG A 23 -11.74 0.16 -25.91
CA ARG A 23 -13.14 0.22 -26.42
C ARG A 23 -14.18 -0.24 -25.39
N ARG A 24 -13.80 -1.17 -24.51
CA ARG A 24 -14.70 -1.74 -23.48
C ARG A 24 -14.62 -1.01 -22.14
N TYR A 25 -13.88 0.09 -22.06
CA TYR A 25 -13.79 0.88 -20.85
C TYR A 25 -15.18 1.37 -20.41
N ASN A 26 -15.49 1.13 -19.15
CA ASN A 26 -16.67 1.62 -18.48
C ASN A 26 -16.29 1.97 -17.03
N PRO A 27 -16.32 3.27 -16.62
CA PRO A 27 -15.94 3.69 -15.28
C PRO A 27 -16.84 3.09 -14.19
N VAL A 28 -18.05 2.65 -14.52
CA VAL A 28 -18.98 1.99 -13.60
C VAL A 28 -19.18 0.51 -13.92
N GLY A 29 -18.28 -0.09 -14.71
CA GLY A 29 -18.30 -1.53 -14.97
C GLY A 29 -17.39 -2.27 -13.98
N TYR A 30 -17.92 -3.30 -13.32
CA TYR A 30 -17.29 -4.03 -12.21
C TYR A 30 -15.79 -4.35 -12.37
N HIS A 31 -15.38 -4.82 -13.56
CA HIS A 31 -13.97 -5.02 -13.93
C HIS A 31 -13.58 -4.33 -15.25
N LEU A 32 -14.35 -3.32 -15.67
CA LEU A 32 -14.15 -2.66 -16.97
C LEU A 32 -13.60 -1.24 -16.84
N GLY A 33 -13.07 -0.85 -15.69
CA GLY A 33 -12.55 0.49 -15.50
C GLY A 33 -12.69 1.05 -14.09
N THR A 34 -13.32 0.32 -13.17
CA THR A 34 -13.36 0.63 -11.73
C THR A 34 -11.98 0.51 -11.10
N VAL A 35 -11.87 0.98 -9.86
CA VAL A 35 -10.64 0.93 -9.07
C VAL A 35 -10.86 0.08 -7.83
N TRP A 36 -9.92 -0.83 -7.59
CA TRP A 36 -9.98 -1.85 -6.55
C TRP A 36 -8.82 -1.65 -5.57
N PRO A 37 -9.08 -1.32 -4.29
CA PRO A 37 -8.02 -1.09 -3.32
C PRO A 37 -7.09 -2.31 -3.13
N HIS A 38 -7.66 -3.51 -3.18
CA HIS A 38 -6.91 -4.76 -3.08
C HIS A 38 -5.91 -4.93 -4.23
N ASP A 39 -6.37 -4.78 -5.47
CA ASP A 39 -5.52 -4.96 -6.65
C ASP A 39 -4.39 -3.93 -6.67
N ASN A 40 -4.69 -2.70 -6.24
CA ASN A 40 -3.70 -1.65 -6.14
C ASN A 40 -2.68 -1.90 -5.02
N ALA A 41 -3.07 -2.48 -3.89
CA ALA A 41 -2.13 -2.91 -2.85
C ALA A 41 -1.16 -3.99 -3.36
N LEU A 42 -1.66 -4.94 -4.17
CA LEU A 42 -0.81 -5.93 -4.85
C LEU A 42 0.13 -5.29 -5.89
N ILE A 43 -0.36 -4.34 -6.68
CA ILE A 43 0.45 -3.60 -7.66
C ILE A 43 1.57 -2.82 -6.94
N ALA A 44 1.27 -2.16 -5.82
CA ALA A 44 2.27 -1.46 -5.01
C ALA A 44 3.35 -2.41 -4.47
N SER A 45 2.98 -3.60 -4.00
CA SER A 45 3.93 -4.65 -3.61
C SER A 45 4.82 -5.07 -4.78
N GLY A 46 4.25 -5.28 -5.96
CA GLY A 46 5.02 -5.53 -7.18
C GLY A 46 6.01 -4.40 -7.47
N PHE A 47 5.55 -3.14 -7.47
CA PHE A 47 6.45 -1.99 -7.66
C PHE A 47 7.62 -1.99 -6.69
N ARG A 48 7.38 -2.28 -5.41
CA ARG A 48 8.41 -2.35 -4.37
C ARG A 48 9.42 -3.47 -4.62
N GLN A 49 8.95 -4.66 -4.99
CA GLN A 49 9.83 -5.79 -5.35
C GLN A 49 10.75 -5.47 -6.55
N TYR A 50 10.27 -4.68 -7.51
CA TYR A 50 11.05 -4.25 -8.66
C TYR A 50 11.81 -2.91 -8.48
N GLY A 51 11.77 -2.30 -7.28
CA GLY A 51 12.49 -1.05 -6.97
C GLY A 51 11.81 0.24 -7.46
N PHE A 52 10.55 0.20 -7.91
CA PHE A 52 9.79 1.37 -8.34
C PHE A 52 9.11 2.09 -7.17
N ASN A 53 9.90 2.64 -6.24
CA ASN A 53 9.41 3.24 -5.00
C ASN A 53 8.42 4.39 -5.24
N GLU A 54 8.73 5.32 -6.15
CA GLU A 54 7.85 6.44 -6.49
C GLU A 54 6.47 5.99 -6.99
N ALA A 55 6.44 4.95 -7.82
CA ALA A 55 5.18 4.39 -8.31
C ALA A 55 4.37 3.76 -7.17
N ALA A 56 5.03 3.02 -6.27
CA ALA A 56 4.38 2.45 -5.09
C ALA A 56 3.83 3.55 -4.16
N ARG A 57 4.58 4.62 -3.92
CA ARG A 57 4.15 5.76 -3.08
C ARG A 57 2.94 6.47 -3.66
N ARG A 58 2.92 6.66 -4.97
CA ARG A 58 1.79 7.24 -5.68
C ARG A 58 0.51 6.41 -5.49
N VAL A 59 0.60 5.10 -5.59
CA VAL A 59 -0.52 4.16 -5.32
C VAL A 59 -0.96 4.24 -3.86
N CYS A 60 -0.02 4.18 -2.92
CA CYS A 60 -0.31 4.26 -1.49
C CYS A 60 -1.04 5.56 -1.12
N ARG A 61 -0.55 6.70 -1.60
CA ARG A 61 -1.20 8.01 -1.42
C ARG A 61 -2.60 8.00 -2.02
N GLY A 62 -2.74 7.46 -3.23
CA GLY A 62 -4.01 7.33 -3.94
C GLY A 62 -5.09 6.61 -3.13
N ILE A 63 -4.78 5.40 -2.66
CA ILE A 63 -5.67 4.60 -1.80
C ILE A 63 -6.08 5.37 -0.54
N LEU A 64 -5.11 5.95 0.18
CA LEU A 64 -5.38 6.60 1.46
C LEU A 64 -6.16 7.90 1.30
N ASP A 65 -5.89 8.67 0.25
CA ASP A 65 -6.71 9.84 -0.12
C ASP A 65 -8.13 9.40 -0.49
N ALA A 66 -8.27 8.31 -1.25
CA ALA A 66 -9.57 7.77 -1.66
C ALA A 66 -10.39 7.26 -0.48
N ALA A 67 -9.77 6.81 0.61
CA ALA A 67 -10.48 6.35 1.80
C ALA A 67 -11.23 7.48 2.54
N ARG A 68 -10.69 8.70 2.55
CA ARG A 68 -11.19 9.82 3.39
C ARG A 68 -12.68 10.15 3.21
N PRO A 69 -13.26 10.15 1.99
CA PRO A 69 -14.67 10.50 1.80
C PRO A 69 -15.64 9.34 2.08
N PHE A 70 -15.14 8.13 2.35
CA PHE A 70 -15.97 6.99 2.74
C PHE A 70 -16.25 7.00 4.24
N GLU A 71 -17.37 6.39 4.62
CA GLU A 71 -17.78 6.30 6.01
C GLU A 71 -16.72 5.58 6.86
N HIS A 72 -16.37 6.17 8.00
CA HIS A 72 -15.30 5.71 8.89
C HIS A 72 -13.93 5.54 8.22
N GLU A 73 -13.70 6.25 7.10
CA GLU A 73 -12.46 6.15 6.30
C GLU A 73 -12.17 4.71 5.83
N ARG A 74 -13.24 3.92 5.62
CA ARG A 74 -13.14 2.53 5.19
C ARG A 74 -13.24 2.43 3.68
N LEU A 75 -12.22 1.84 3.09
CA LEU A 75 -12.21 1.54 1.67
C LEU A 75 -13.36 0.59 1.29
N PRO A 76 -14.10 0.87 0.21
CA PRO A 76 -15.07 -0.06 -0.34
C PRO A 76 -14.37 -1.22 -1.05
N GLU A 77 -15.12 -2.26 -1.41
CA GLU A 77 -14.65 -3.28 -2.37
C GLU A 77 -14.03 -2.66 -3.63
N LEU A 78 -14.74 -1.70 -4.22
CA LEU A 78 -14.35 -0.95 -5.41
C LEU A 78 -15.04 0.41 -5.45
N PHE A 79 -14.51 1.32 -6.24
CA PHE A 79 -15.16 2.58 -6.59
C PHE A 79 -15.05 2.85 -8.10
N ALA A 80 -15.87 3.77 -8.60
CA ALA A 80 -15.94 4.03 -10.03
C ALA A 80 -14.65 4.66 -10.57
N GLY A 81 -14.36 4.37 -11.83
CA GLY A 81 -13.16 4.73 -12.56
C GLY A 81 -13.05 6.18 -13.02
N PHE A 82 -13.96 7.06 -12.62
CA PHE A 82 -13.91 8.48 -12.98
C PHE A 82 -12.65 9.13 -12.42
N THR A 83 -12.15 10.14 -13.10
CA THR A 83 -10.93 10.82 -12.67
C THR A 83 -11.19 11.73 -11.48
N ARG A 84 -10.14 11.99 -10.70
CA ARG A 84 -10.16 12.96 -9.60
C ARG A 84 -10.53 14.37 -10.09
N ALA A 85 -10.12 14.74 -11.30
CA ALA A 85 -10.44 16.03 -11.91
C ALA A 85 -11.93 16.20 -12.27
N GLU A 86 -12.62 15.11 -12.61
CA GLU A 86 -14.05 15.15 -13.00
C GLU A 86 -14.98 15.38 -11.80
N TYR A 87 -14.73 14.72 -10.65
CA TYR A 87 -15.68 14.73 -9.51
C TYR A 87 -15.08 15.20 -8.19
N GLY A 88 -13.76 15.35 -8.06
CA GLY A 88 -13.10 15.79 -6.82
C GLY A 88 -13.13 14.78 -5.65
N VAL A 89 -14.01 13.78 -5.69
CA VAL A 89 -14.11 12.65 -4.75
C VAL A 89 -14.22 11.31 -5.49
N PRO A 90 -13.84 10.17 -4.88
CA PRO A 90 -14.08 8.85 -5.47
C PRO A 90 -15.58 8.60 -5.57
N VAL A 91 -16.07 8.38 -6.79
CA VAL A 91 -17.50 8.14 -7.04
C VAL A 91 -17.85 6.73 -6.55
N ARG A 92 -18.85 6.66 -5.66
CA ARG A 92 -19.29 5.39 -5.05
C ARG A 92 -19.86 4.44 -6.10
N TYR A 93 -19.52 3.16 -5.98
CA TYR A 93 -20.11 2.11 -6.80
C TYR A 93 -21.40 1.61 -6.11
N PRO A 94 -22.58 1.64 -6.77
CA PRO A 94 -23.89 1.50 -6.10
C PRO A 94 -24.11 0.22 -5.30
N VAL A 95 -23.48 -0.89 -5.69
CA VAL A 95 -23.67 -2.22 -5.07
C VAL A 95 -22.38 -2.76 -4.43
N ALA A 96 -21.42 -1.88 -4.12
CA ALA A 96 -20.19 -2.29 -3.47
C ALA A 96 -20.43 -2.73 -2.01
N CYS A 97 -19.67 -3.71 -1.55
CA CYS A 97 -19.60 -4.04 -0.14
C CYS A 97 -18.83 -2.98 0.66
N HIS A 98 -19.32 -2.63 1.86
CA HIS A 98 -18.75 -1.61 2.74
C HIS A 98 -18.62 -2.10 4.20
N PRO A 99 -17.40 -2.44 4.70
CA PRO A 99 -16.19 -2.79 3.95
C PRO A 99 -16.23 -4.24 3.45
N GLN A 100 -15.49 -4.51 2.39
CA GLN A 100 -15.25 -5.87 1.89
C GLN A 100 -13.92 -6.38 2.46
N ALA A 101 -13.82 -7.69 2.71
CA ALA A 101 -12.69 -8.27 3.42
C ALA A 101 -11.33 -7.99 2.75
N TRP A 102 -11.25 -8.00 1.41
CA TRP A 102 -10.00 -7.73 0.69
C TRP A 102 -9.63 -6.24 0.71
N ALA A 103 -10.63 -5.36 0.63
CA ALA A 103 -10.42 -3.92 0.80
C ALA A 103 -9.88 -3.59 2.21
N ALA A 104 -10.38 -4.27 3.25
CA ALA A 104 -9.89 -4.10 4.62
C ALA A 104 -8.42 -4.54 4.80
N ALA A 105 -7.97 -5.57 4.07
CA ALA A 105 -6.59 -6.05 4.13
C ALA A 105 -5.59 -5.17 3.35
N SER A 106 -6.07 -4.28 2.49
CA SER A 106 -5.22 -3.47 1.59
C SER A 106 -4.26 -2.56 2.35
N VAL A 107 -4.74 -1.87 3.40
CA VAL A 107 -3.91 -0.94 4.18
C VAL A 107 -2.86 -1.67 5.04
N PRO A 108 -3.19 -2.73 5.82
CA PRO A 108 -2.18 -3.51 6.52
C PRO A 108 -1.13 -4.12 5.58
N TYR A 109 -1.53 -4.61 4.41
CA TYR A 109 -0.60 -5.19 3.43
C TYR A 109 0.32 -4.13 2.82
N LEU A 110 -0.19 -2.94 2.52
CA LEU A 110 0.64 -1.80 2.13
C LEU A 110 1.65 -1.46 3.25
N LEU A 111 1.21 -1.42 4.50
CA LEU A 111 2.11 -1.14 5.63
C LEU A 111 3.27 -2.16 5.70
N GLU A 112 2.97 -3.45 5.66
CA GLU A 112 3.97 -4.53 5.60
C GLU A 112 4.95 -4.34 4.42
N THR A 113 4.39 -4.07 3.24
CA THR A 113 5.12 -3.85 1.98
C THR A 113 6.08 -2.66 2.04
N PHE A 114 5.64 -1.54 2.62
CA PHE A 114 6.44 -0.32 2.74
C PHE A 114 7.54 -0.49 3.79
N LEU A 115 7.19 -1.05 4.95
CA LEU A 115 8.15 -1.34 6.01
C LEU A 115 9.15 -2.46 5.65
N GLY A 116 8.87 -3.24 4.60
CA GLY A 116 9.78 -4.28 4.11
C GLY A 116 9.89 -5.46 5.07
N LEU A 117 8.82 -5.79 5.77
CA LEU A 117 8.82 -6.85 6.79
C LEU A 117 8.80 -8.23 6.11
N GLU A 118 9.84 -9.04 6.36
CA GLU A 118 9.98 -10.42 5.87
C GLU A 118 10.08 -11.38 7.09
N PRO A 119 8.95 -11.80 7.67
CA PRO A 119 8.93 -12.66 8.84
C PRO A 119 9.19 -14.13 8.48
N ALA A 120 10.17 -14.76 9.15
CA ALA A 120 10.46 -16.18 9.10
C ALA A 120 10.27 -16.78 10.51
N ALA A 121 9.00 -16.98 10.89
CA ALA A 121 8.63 -17.31 12.27
C ALA A 121 9.20 -18.64 12.78
N PHE A 122 9.32 -19.65 11.92
CA PHE A 122 9.91 -20.95 12.27
C PHE A 122 11.41 -20.86 12.55
N ASP A 123 12.09 -19.94 11.86
CA ASP A 123 13.53 -19.67 12.03
C ASP A 123 13.80 -18.61 13.12
N GLN A 124 12.76 -18.14 13.81
CA GLN A 124 12.84 -17.07 14.79
C GLN A 124 13.56 -15.83 14.23
N LYS A 125 13.25 -15.48 12.98
CA LYS A 125 13.89 -14.39 12.27
C LYS A 125 12.85 -13.41 11.73
N LEU A 126 13.18 -12.14 11.82
CA LEU A 126 12.51 -11.06 11.10
C LEU A 126 13.56 -10.33 10.28
N ARG A 127 13.41 -10.31 8.97
CA ARG A 127 14.20 -9.44 8.11
C ARG A 127 13.40 -8.18 7.79
N VAL A 128 14.08 -7.04 7.78
CA VAL A 128 13.56 -5.76 7.31
C VAL A 128 14.34 -5.39 6.06
N PHE A 129 13.72 -5.54 4.89
CA PHE A 129 14.38 -5.41 3.60
C PHE A 129 13.97 -4.11 2.89
N ARG A 130 14.94 -3.23 2.62
CA ARG A 130 14.76 -1.98 1.87
C ARG A 130 13.55 -1.16 2.35
N PRO A 131 13.42 -0.86 3.65
CA PRO A 131 12.27 -0.13 4.17
C PRO A 131 12.08 1.22 3.45
N CYS A 132 10.83 1.63 3.31
CA CYS A 132 10.42 2.86 2.65
C CYS A 132 9.18 3.40 3.34
N LEU A 133 9.09 4.71 3.48
CA LEU A 133 7.90 5.36 3.99
C LEU A 133 7.19 6.11 2.85
N PRO A 134 5.84 6.15 2.86
CA PRO A 134 5.08 7.06 1.98
C PRO A 134 5.45 8.52 2.24
N ASP A 135 5.51 9.40 1.22
CA ASP A 135 6.11 10.76 1.38
C ASP A 135 5.42 11.67 2.40
N PHE A 136 4.21 11.30 2.84
CA PHE A 136 3.46 12.04 3.86
C PHE A 136 3.67 11.50 5.28
N VAL A 137 4.60 10.56 5.46
CA VAL A 137 4.93 9.93 6.74
C VAL A 137 6.44 10.00 6.97
N ASP A 138 6.82 10.59 8.10
CA ASP A 138 8.22 10.70 8.53
C ASP A 138 8.62 9.61 9.52
N ARG A 139 7.64 9.05 10.23
CA ARG A 139 7.89 8.04 11.27
C ARG A 139 6.77 7.03 11.33
N VAL A 140 7.14 5.76 11.46
CA VAL A 140 6.21 4.66 11.77
C VAL A 140 6.74 3.88 12.95
N GLU A 141 5.92 3.72 13.98
CA GLU A 141 6.23 2.86 15.12
C GLU A 141 5.32 1.63 15.09
N VAL A 142 5.93 0.45 15.07
CA VAL A 142 5.21 -0.83 15.16
C VAL A 142 5.50 -1.43 16.54
N ARG A 143 4.47 -1.53 17.37
CA ARG A 143 4.58 -2.08 18.73
C ARG A 143 4.01 -3.49 18.81
N ARG A 144 4.71 -4.35 19.58
CA ARG A 144 4.33 -5.73 19.91
C ARG A 144 4.08 -6.58 18.67
N LEU A 145 4.85 -6.37 17.59
CA LEU A 145 4.77 -7.19 16.39
C LEU A 145 5.15 -8.62 16.77
N ARG A 146 4.23 -9.55 16.59
CA ARG A 146 4.43 -10.94 17.00
C ARG A 146 5.02 -11.76 15.87
N ILE A 147 6.20 -12.35 16.10
CA ILE A 147 6.86 -13.28 15.19
C ILE A 147 7.00 -14.64 15.90
N GLY A 148 6.17 -15.60 15.54
CA GLY A 148 6.08 -16.88 16.25
C GLY A 148 5.70 -16.69 17.72
N LYS A 149 6.63 -17.04 18.62
CA LYS A 149 6.48 -16.86 20.08
C LYS A 149 7.09 -15.56 20.61
N ALA A 150 7.89 -14.86 19.79
CA ALA A 150 8.53 -13.62 20.18
C ALA A 150 7.69 -12.38 19.82
N ARG A 151 8.04 -11.25 20.41
CA ARG A 151 7.49 -9.93 20.07
C ARG A 151 8.62 -8.93 19.87
N VAL A 152 8.41 -7.97 18.98
CA VAL A 152 9.36 -6.90 18.71
C VAL A 152 8.66 -5.55 18.57
N ASP A 153 9.31 -4.51 19.07
CA ASP A 153 8.97 -3.11 18.83
C ASP A 153 9.99 -2.53 17.82
N LEU A 154 9.50 -1.99 16.71
CA LEU A 154 10.29 -1.40 15.64
C LEU A 154 9.90 0.06 15.45
N ASP A 155 10.88 0.90 15.15
CA ASP A 155 10.69 2.32 14.93
C ASP A 155 11.43 2.75 13.67
N PHE A 156 10.66 3.17 12.66
CA PHE A 156 11.14 3.55 11.34
C PHE A 156 11.13 5.07 11.22
N HIS A 157 12.24 5.66 10.81
CA HIS A 157 12.35 7.11 10.62
C HIS A 157 12.86 7.41 9.21
N ARG A 158 12.21 8.37 8.56
CA ARG A 158 12.72 8.99 7.34
C ARG A 158 13.93 9.85 7.71
N GLY A 159 15.07 9.54 7.11
CA GLY A 159 16.27 10.37 7.13
C GLY A 159 16.39 11.23 5.87
N ASP A 160 17.58 11.82 5.72
CA ASP A 160 17.94 12.57 4.53
C ASP A 160 18.01 11.65 3.30
N ASP A 161 17.84 12.21 2.10
CA ASP A 161 17.84 11.47 0.83
C ASP A 161 16.86 10.28 0.77
N ASP A 162 15.72 10.38 1.47
CA ASP A 162 14.63 9.39 1.45
C ASP A 162 15.02 8.00 1.99
N CYS A 163 16.16 7.94 2.69
CA CYS A 163 16.62 6.75 3.40
C CYS A 163 15.74 6.51 4.64
N VAL A 164 15.48 5.26 4.98
CA VAL A 164 14.68 4.92 6.18
C VAL A 164 15.57 4.17 7.17
N SER A 165 15.82 4.80 8.32
CA SER A 165 16.50 4.14 9.43
C SER A 165 15.53 3.28 10.23
N VAL A 166 16.01 2.13 10.71
CA VAL A 166 15.19 1.20 11.49
C VAL A 166 15.83 0.94 12.84
N HIS A 167 15.11 1.29 13.90
CA HIS A 167 15.54 1.04 15.27
C HIS A 167 14.73 -0.11 15.88
N VAL A 168 15.41 -1.18 16.25
CA VAL A 168 14.83 -2.25 17.07
C VAL A 168 14.80 -1.75 18.52
N ARG A 169 13.62 -1.41 19.03
CA ARG A 169 13.47 -0.80 20.37
C ARG A 169 13.44 -1.83 21.48
N LYS A 170 12.75 -2.94 21.24
CA LYS A 170 12.54 -4.00 22.24
C LYS A 170 12.31 -5.33 21.57
N VAL A 171 12.88 -6.39 22.13
CA VAL A 171 12.61 -7.78 21.73
C VAL A 171 12.23 -8.58 22.97
N GLU A 172 11.10 -9.27 22.93
CA GLU A 172 10.66 -10.22 23.96
C GLU A 172 10.72 -11.64 23.39
N GLY A 173 11.48 -12.52 24.04
CA GLY A 173 11.74 -13.90 23.58
C GLY A 173 12.93 -14.01 22.62
N THR A 174 13.07 -15.17 21.98
CA THR A 174 14.15 -15.43 21.03
C THR A 174 13.74 -14.99 19.63
N LEU A 175 14.34 -13.92 19.12
CA LEU A 175 14.14 -13.40 17.77
C LEU A 175 15.41 -12.73 17.27
N ARG A 176 15.86 -13.09 16.07
CA ARG A 176 16.88 -12.38 15.33
C ARG A 176 16.23 -11.35 14.40
N VAL A 177 16.65 -10.10 14.49
CA VAL A 177 16.20 -9.04 13.57
C VAL A 177 17.36 -8.63 12.69
N ASP A 178 17.22 -8.84 11.38
CA ASP A 178 18.21 -8.44 10.37
C ASP A 178 17.65 -7.24 9.60
N VAL A 179 18.30 -6.08 9.69
CA VAL A 179 17.92 -4.88 8.90
C VAL A 179 18.88 -4.77 7.71
N ASP A 180 18.33 -4.78 6.51
CA ASP A 180 19.07 -4.62 5.25
C ASP A 180 18.78 -3.22 4.70
N GLU A 181 19.60 -2.28 5.13
CA GLU A 181 19.66 -0.91 4.61
C GLU A 181 20.42 -0.95 3.28
N SER A 182 19.79 -1.45 2.21
CA SER A 182 20.46 -1.49 0.89
C SER A 182 20.59 -0.06 0.32
N HIS A 183 21.68 0.63 0.65
CA HIS A 183 22.21 1.72 -0.15
C HIS A 183 23.12 1.13 -1.24
N ARG A 184 22.58 0.93 -2.44
CA ARG A 184 23.32 0.97 -3.72
C ARG A 184 22.36 1.25 -4.87
#